data_AF-A0A6A5ASD8-F1
#
_entry.id   AF-A0A6A5ASD8-F1
#
_cell.length_a   1.000
_cell.length_b   1.000
_cell.length_c   1.000
_cell.angle_alpha   90.00
_cell.angle_beta   90.00
_cell.angle_gamma   90.00
#
_symmetry.space_group_name_H-M   'P 1'
#
loop_
_entity.id
_entity.type
_entity.pdbx_description
1 polymer ?
#
loop_
_entity_poly.entity_id
_entity_poly.type
_entity_poly.pdbx_seq_one_letter_code
_entity_poly.pdbx_strand_id
1 'polypeptide(L)'
;MSFHISILRHDTKYRWGDPQTAVAIYFDVTNQGAIAPGKGRYLQLITRYQHSSGKYRTRVTTICGPWTTDPNDVESLKRGFDQEAAAVLITRLAVFRSERGDETNDIMRWIDRSLIRLAARFAEYRKDDPTSFRLSREFSIYPQFMFHLRRSQFLQVFGYSPDESSTYRHCLLRESTTNSLVMIQPSLLSYSFQGPPTPALLDSSSVRADTILLLDSFFYVVVFHGETIASWRDQKYHEHADHAHFKNLLEAPQADAQLIMDSRFPVPRYVVCDQHKSQSRFLMAKLNPSTTHMSGDGQGEVIFTDDVSLKVFMEHLIKASVQT
;
A
#
# COMPACT_ATOMS: atom_id res chain seq x y z
N MET A 1 -37.87 15.14 3.08
CA MET A 1 -37.20 14.23 4.03
C MET A 1 -35.70 14.29 3.82
N SER A 2 -35.06 15.22 4.51
CA SER A 2 -33.62 15.26 4.72
C SER A 2 -33.29 14.15 5.72
N PHE A 3 -32.53 13.14 5.31
CA PHE A 3 -31.86 12.30 6.29
C PHE A 3 -30.70 13.13 6.83
N HIS A 4 -30.97 13.81 7.95
CA HIS A 4 -29.93 14.35 8.80
C HIS A 4 -29.23 13.12 9.39
N ILE A 5 -28.19 12.62 8.72
CA ILE A 5 -27.20 11.77 9.39
C ILE A 5 -26.36 12.72 10.23
N SER A 6 -26.95 13.16 11.34
CA SER A 6 -26.20 13.60 12.49
C SER A 6 -25.56 12.34 13.06
N ILE A 7 -24.28 12.10 12.76
CA ILE A 7 -23.49 11.20 13.60
C ILE A 7 -23.26 11.96 14.91
N LEU A 8 -24.32 12.05 15.72
CA LEU A 8 -24.33 12.71 17.03
C LEU A 8 -24.34 11.68 18.18
N ARG A 9 -24.15 10.39 17.90
CA ARG A 9 -24.12 9.34 18.93
C ARG A 9 -23.15 8.18 18.63
N HIS A 10 -21.91 8.53 18.34
CA HIS A 10 -20.81 7.80 18.95
C HIS A 10 -19.86 8.87 19.47
N ASP A 11 -19.92 9.16 20.77
CA ASP A 11 -18.95 10.02 21.45
C ASP A 11 -17.60 9.29 21.49
N THR A 12 -16.98 9.11 20.34
CA THR A 12 -15.61 8.61 20.24
C THR A 12 -14.70 9.74 20.71
N LYS A 13 -14.35 9.72 22.00
CA LYS A 13 -13.43 10.68 22.59
C LYS A 13 -12.00 10.26 22.26
N TYR A 14 -11.40 10.97 21.30
CA TYR A 14 -9.95 10.93 21.13
C TYR A 14 -9.31 11.81 22.20
N ARG A 15 -8.42 11.24 23.01
CA ARG A 15 -7.69 12.00 24.04
C ARG A 15 -6.66 12.95 23.43
N TRP A 16 -6.09 12.57 22.29
CA TRP A 16 -5.03 13.30 21.60
C TRP A 16 -5.17 13.07 20.09
N GLY A 17 -4.76 14.05 19.28
CA GLY A 17 -4.72 13.95 17.82
C GLY A 17 -3.88 15.09 17.26
N ASP A 18 -3.24 14.82 16.14
CA ASP A 18 -2.38 15.75 15.42
C ASP A 18 -2.90 15.92 13.97
N PRO A 19 -2.36 16.86 13.17
CA PRO A 19 -2.84 17.11 11.80
C PRO A 19 -2.75 15.91 10.84
N GLN A 20 -1.89 14.92 11.12
CA GLN A 20 -1.72 13.70 10.32
C GLN A 20 -2.68 12.58 10.76
N THR A 21 -3.36 12.73 11.91
CA THR A 21 -4.33 11.74 12.40
C THR A 21 -5.48 11.56 11.42
N ALA A 22 -5.60 10.36 10.86
CA ALA A 22 -6.65 9.95 9.92
C ALA A 22 -7.47 8.77 10.46
N VAL A 23 -8.79 8.95 10.51
CA VAL A 23 -9.73 7.95 11.05
C VAL A 23 -10.49 7.28 9.91
N ALA A 24 -10.63 5.96 9.97
CA ALA A 24 -11.53 5.22 9.08
C ALA A 24 -12.95 5.21 9.66
N ILE A 25 -13.94 5.61 8.86
CA ILE A 25 -15.35 5.58 9.23
C ILE A 25 -16.07 4.70 8.21
N TYR A 26 -16.68 3.61 8.69
CA TYR A 26 -17.42 2.66 7.87
C TYR A 26 -18.91 2.96 7.98
N PHE A 27 -19.59 2.98 6.83
CA PHE A 27 -21.01 3.27 6.73
C PHE A 27 -21.76 2.06 6.19
N ASP A 28 -23.00 1.91 6.65
CA ASP A 28 -23.96 0.96 6.08
C ASP A 28 -25.13 1.72 5.46
N VAL A 29 -25.58 1.27 4.29
CA VAL A 29 -26.72 1.86 3.58
C VAL A 29 -27.97 1.08 3.98
N THR A 30 -28.72 1.63 4.92
CA THR A 30 -29.88 0.96 5.52
C THR A 30 -31.17 1.08 4.69
N ASN A 31 -31.22 1.99 3.72
CA ASN A 31 -32.41 2.20 2.92
C ASN A 31 -32.55 1.11 1.84
N GLN A 32 -33.63 0.33 1.92
CA GLN A 32 -33.96 -0.74 0.97
C GLN A 32 -34.94 -0.28 -0.14
N GLY A 33 -35.51 0.91 -0.03
CA GLY A 33 -36.49 1.45 -0.97
C GLY A 33 -35.90 2.37 -2.05
N ALA A 34 -36.63 2.56 -3.15
CA ALA A 34 -36.22 3.44 -4.24
C ALA A 34 -35.99 4.89 -3.76
N ILE A 35 -34.85 5.47 -4.16
CA ILE A 35 -34.46 6.84 -3.81
C ILE A 35 -35.09 7.80 -4.83
N ALA A 36 -35.89 8.76 -4.34
CA ALA A 36 -36.51 9.77 -5.20
C ALA A 36 -35.43 10.57 -5.98
N PRO A 37 -35.67 10.88 -7.28
CA PRO A 37 -34.76 11.68 -8.09
C PRO A 37 -34.45 13.04 -7.43
N GLY A 38 -33.21 13.50 -7.52
CA GLY A 38 -32.77 14.78 -6.96
C GLY A 38 -32.45 14.78 -5.45
N LYS A 39 -32.61 13.66 -4.74
CA LYS A 39 -32.07 13.53 -3.38
C LYS A 39 -30.57 13.22 -3.43
N GLY A 40 -29.80 13.99 -2.67
CA GLY A 40 -28.38 13.73 -2.42
C GLY A 40 -28.12 13.05 -1.08
N ARG A 41 -26.93 12.49 -0.93
CA ARG A 41 -26.34 12.09 0.35
C ARG A 41 -25.59 13.25 0.97
N TYR A 42 -25.62 13.32 2.29
CA TYR A 42 -24.88 14.31 3.08
C TYR A 42 -24.18 13.60 4.24
N LEU A 43 -22.93 13.97 4.46
CA LEU A 43 -22.14 13.55 5.61
C LEU A 43 -21.55 14.81 6.25
N GLN A 44 -21.81 15.02 7.54
CA GLN A 44 -21.20 16.10 8.29
C GLN A 44 -20.35 15.54 9.42
N LEU A 45 -19.07 15.89 9.42
CA LEU A 45 -18.10 15.54 10.45
C LEU A 45 -17.83 16.79 11.29
N ILE A 46 -18.13 16.72 12.58
CA ILE A 46 -17.92 17.81 13.54
C ILE A 46 -16.89 17.35 14.56
N THR A 47 -15.69 17.92 14.50
CA THR A 47 -14.60 17.65 15.44
C THR A 47 -14.42 18.85 16.37
N ARG A 48 -14.71 18.68 17.65
CA ARG A 48 -14.43 19.67 18.70
C ARG A 48 -13.16 19.28 19.45
N TYR A 49 -12.22 20.21 19.60
CA TYR A 49 -10.93 19.93 20.21
C TYR A 49 -10.34 21.17 20.91
N GLN A 50 -9.42 20.94 21.84
CA GLN A 50 -8.59 21.99 22.40
C GLN A 50 -7.34 22.15 21.53
N HIS A 51 -7.15 23.33 20.94
CA HIS A 51 -5.96 23.64 20.18
C HIS A 51 -4.75 23.84 21.11
N SER A 52 -3.53 23.63 20.62
CA SER A 52 -2.28 23.80 21.39
C SER A 52 -2.13 25.19 22.02
N SER A 53 -2.79 26.20 21.45
CA SER A 53 -2.89 27.55 22.02
C SER A 53 -3.85 27.67 23.23
N GLY A 54 -4.37 26.55 23.77
CA GLY A 54 -5.36 26.50 24.85
C GLY A 54 -6.81 26.80 24.44
N LYS A 55 -7.05 27.31 23.23
CA LYS A 55 -8.38 27.70 22.74
C LYS A 55 -9.19 26.47 22.29
N TYR A 56 -10.47 26.40 22.65
CA TYR A 56 -11.37 25.41 22.08
C TYR A 56 -11.76 25.79 20.65
N ARG A 57 -11.70 24.83 19.73
CA ARG A 57 -12.03 24.99 18.30
C ARG A 57 -13.03 23.92 17.88
N THR A 58 -13.81 24.25 16.85
CA THR A 58 -14.69 23.30 16.16
C THR A 58 -14.31 23.28 14.68
N ARG A 59 -13.99 22.11 14.16
CA ARG A 59 -13.81 21.86 12.72
C ARG A 59 -15.08 21.17 12.21
N VAL A 60 -15.67 21.72 11.16
CA VAL A 60 -16.85 21.14 10.49
C VAL A 60 -16.49 20.85 9.04
N THR A 61 -16.62 19.59 8.63
CA THR A 61 -16.45 19.15 7.24
C THR A 61 -17.78 18.60 6.77
N THR A 62 -18.35 19.16 5.71
CA THR A 62 -19.59 18.66 5.11
C THR A 62 -19.29 18.15 3.71
N ILE A 63 -19.67 16.91 3.43
CA ILE A 63 -19.53 16.24 2.13
C ILE A 63 -20.94 15.96 1.62
N CYS A 64 -21.18 16.22 0.34
CA CYS A 64 -22.44 15.90 -0.32
C CYS A 64 -22.19 15.22 -1.67
N GLY A 65 -23.16 14.45 -2.14
CA GLY A 65 -23.09 13.85 -3.47
C GLY A 65 -24.42 13.23 -3.91
N PRO A 66 -24.51 12.79 -5.17
CA PRO A 66 -25.69 12.08 -5.66
C PRO A 66 -25.77 10.66 -5.05
N TRP A 67 -26.96 10.08 -5.09
CA TRP A 67 -27.15 8.64 -4.96
C TRP A 67 -27.18 7.99 -6.34
N THR A 68 -26.61 6.80 -6.47
CA THR A 68 -26.89 5.91 -7.60
C THR A 68 -28.26 5.29 -7.36
N THR A 69 -29.24 5.59 -8.22
CA THR A 69 -30.64 5.17 -8.04
C THR A 69 -30.90 3.74 -8.52
N ASP A 70 -30.12 3.25 -9.49
CA ASP A 70 -30.19 1.87 -9.98
C ASP A 70 -28.96 1.07 -9.51
N PRO A 71 -29.13 0.08 -8.62
CA PRO A 71 -28.03 -0.80 -8.19
C PRO A 71 -27.38 -1.62 -9.32
N ASN A 72 -28.05 -1.75 -10.46
CA ASN A 72 -27.53 -2.44 -11.65
C ASN A 72 -26.74 -1.51 -12.58
N ASP A 73 -26.73 -0.20 -12.32
CA ASP A 73 -25.84 0.74 -13.02
C ASP A 73 -24.40 0.59 -12.49
N VAL A 74 -23.77 -0.50 -12.91
CA VAL A 74 -22.40 -0.87 -12.55
C VAL A 74 -21.42 0.22 -13.00
N GLU A 75 -21.69 0.91 -14.11
CA GLU A 75 -20.79 1.93 -14.66
C GLU A 75 -20.70 3.17 -13.77
N SER A 76 -21.84 3.66 -13.26
CA SER A 76 -21.85 4.73 -12.26
C SER A 76 -21.11 4.34 -10.97
N LEU A 77 -21.28 3.09 -10.52
CA LEU A 77 -20.57 2.56 -9.35
C LEU A 77 -19.06 2.44 -9.58
N LYS A 78 -18.63 2.00 -10.77
CA LYS A 78 -17.20 1.88 -11.14
C LYS A 78 -16.49 3.22 -11.02
N ARG A 79 -17.08 4.29 -11.57
CA ARG A 79 -16.50 5.64 -11.54
C ARG A 79 -16.36 6.22 -10.15
N GLY A 80 -17.19 5.79 -9.21
CA GLY A 80 -17.12 6.20 -7.81
C GLY A 80 -16.13 5.41 -6.96
N PHE A 81 -15.48 4.38 -7.51
CA PHE A 81 -14.56 3.53 -6.76
C PHE A 81 -13.16 4.13 -6.70
N ASP A 82 -12.69 4.37 -5.48
CA ASP A 82 -11.32 4.77 -5.19
C ASP A 82 -10.57 3.54 -4.64
N GLN A 83 -9.78 2.90 -5.51
CA GLN A 83 -9.01 1.70 -5.15
C GLN A 83 -7.96 1.94 -4.06
N GLU A 84 -7.38 3.13 -3.99
CA GLU A 84 -6.36 3.45 -2.99
C GLU A 84 -6.99 3.57 -1.61
N ALA A 85 -8.07 4.36 -1.49
CA ALA A 85 -8.82 4.47 -0.26
C ALA A 85 -9.44 3.13 0.16
N ALA A 86 -9.98 2.37 -0.79
CA ALA A 86 -10.53 1.04 -0.53
C ALA A 86 -9.48 0.07 0.01
N ALA A 87 -8.26 0.07 -0.57
CA ALA A 87 -7.17 -0.78 -0.10
C ALA A 87 -6.83 -0.47 1.36
N VAL A 88 -6.65 0.81 1.71
CA VAL A 88 -6.35 1.24 3.07
C VAL A 88 -7.48 0.88 4.04
N LEU A 89 -8.75 1.10 3.66
CA LEU A 89 -9.90 0.76 4.51
C LEU A 89 -10.02 -0.75 4.73
N ILE A 90 -9.76 -1.58 3.72
CA ILE A 90 -9.76 -3.04 3.86
C ILE A 90 -8.58 -3.50 4.72
N THR A 91 -7.40 -2.92 4.55
CA THR A 91 -6.24 -3.17 5.41
C THR A 91 -6.55 -2.86 6.87
N ARG A 92 -7.15 -1.71 7.17
CA ARG A 92 -7.53 -1.34 8.55
C ARG A 92 -8.56 -2.30 9.14
N LEU A 93 -9.52 -2.74 8.32
CA LEU A 93 -10.51 -3.73 8.76
C LEU A 93 -9.85 -5.11 9.01
N ALA A 94 -8.90 -5.52 8.18
CA ALA A 94 -8.14 -6.76 8.37
C ALA A 94 -7.31 -6.73 9.66
N VAL A 95 -6.62 -5.62 9.94
CA VAL A 95 -5.89 -5.42 11.20
C VAL A 95 -6.82 -5.44 12.40
N PHE A 96 -7.94 -4.73 12.33
CA PHE A 96 -8.94 -4.72 13.40
C PHE A 96 -9.49 -6.13 13.71
N ARG A 97 -9.74 -6.94 12.67
CA ARG A 97 -10.13 -8.35 12.85
C ARG A 97 -9.03 -9.17 13.51
N SER A 98 -7.78 -8.97 13.10
CA SER A 98 -6.63 -9.64 13.74
C SER A 98 -6.50 -9.26 15.22
N GLU A 99 -6.68 -7.99 15.58
CA GLU A 99 -6.65 -7.53 16.97
C GLU A 99 -7.80 -8.07 17.83
N ARG A 100 -8.94 -8.41 17.20
CA ARG A 100 -10.07 -9.08 17.85
C ARG A 100 -9.90 -10.59 18.04
N GLY A 101 -8.81 -11.16 17.52
CA GLY A 101 -8.49 -12.57 17.66
C GLY A 101 -8.98 -13.47 16.53
N ASP A 102 -9.42 -12.91 15.39
CA ASP A 102 -9.69 -13.72 14.20
C ASP A 102 -8.37 -14.38 13.71
N GLU A 103 -8.44 -15.66 13.32
CA GLU A 103 -7.28 -16.38 12.79
C GLU A 103 -6.76 -15.76 11.49
N THR A 104 -5.44 -15.62 11.37
CA THR A 104 -4.80 -15.02 10.19
C THR A 104 -5.26 -15.68 8.88
N ASN A 105 -5.36 -17.01 8.84
CA ASN A 105 -5.80 -17.74 7.65
C ASN A 105 -7.24 -17.39 7.23
N ASP A 106 -8.12 -17.14 8.18
CA ASP A 106 -9.51 -16.76 7.89
C ASP A 106 -9.62 -15.30 7.43
N ILE A 107 -8.79 -14.41 7.96
CA ILE A 107 -8.66 -13.04 7.45
C ILE A 107 -8.16 -13.07 6.01
N MET A 108 -7.13 -13.87 5.71
CA MET A 108 -6.56 -14.01 4.36
C MET A 108 -7.61 -14.54 3.37
N ARG A 109 -8.33 -15.62 3.73
CA ARG A 109 -9.44 -16.15 2.94
C ARG A 109 -10.55 -15.13 2.73
N TRP A 110 -10.85 -14.31 3.73
CA TRP A 110 -11.83 -13.24 3.60
C TRP A 110 -11.38 -12.15 2.62
N ILE A 111 -10.11 -11.75 2.65
CA ILE A 111 -9.53 -10.82 1.66
C ILE A 111 -9.66 -11.41 0.26
N ASP A 112 -9.20 -12.66 0.06
CA ASP A 112 -9.23 -13.34 -1.25
C ASP A 112 -10.66 -13.45 -1.79
N ARG A 113 -11.62 -13.92 -0.97
CA ARG A 113 -13.03 -14.02 -1.37
C ARG A 113 -13.64 -12.65 -1.67
N SER A 114 -13.25 -11.61 -0.94
CA SER A 114 -13.73 -10.25 -1.18
C SER A 114 -13.19 -9.69 -2.50
N LEU A 115 -11.92 -9.95 -2.80
CA LEU A 115 -11.29 -9.58 -4.06
C LEU A 115 -11.90 -10.32 -5.25
N ILE A 116 -12.14 -11.63 -5.14
CA ILE A 116 -12.81 -12.42 -6.19
C ILE A 116 -14.22 -11.88 -6.46
N ARG A 117 -15.02 -11.59 -5.41
CA ARG A 117 -16.35 -11.00 -5.58
C ARG A 117 -16.31 -9.62 -6.25
N LEU A 118 -15.31 -8.80 -5.91
CA LEU A 118 -15.11 -7.50 -6.55
C LEU A 118 -14.80 -7.68 -8.03
N ALA A 119 -13.83 -8.54 -8.36
CA ALA A 119 -13.42 -8.82 -9.73
C ALA A 119 -14.56 -9.43 -10.56
N ALA A 120 -15.27 -10.44 -10.04
CA ALA A 120 -16.41 -11.05 -10.73
C ALA A 120 -17.55 -10.05 -11.01
N ARG A 121 -17.74 -9.05 -10.14
CA ARG A 121 -18.79 -8.04 -10.32
C ARG A 121 -18.39 -6.90 -11.26
N PHE A 122 -17.14 -6.47 -11.24
CA PHE A 122 -16.71 -5.22 -11.89
C PHE A 122 -15.75 -5.41 -13.07
N ALA A 123 -15.15 -6.59 -13.25
CA ALA A 123 -14.32 -6.88 -14.42
C ALA A 123 -15.18 -7.14 -15.67
N GLU A 124 -14.56 -6.99 -16.83
CA GLU A 124 -15.10 -7.42 -18.11
C GLU A 124 -14.46 -8.75 -18.48
N TYR A 125 -15.29 -9.77 -18.75
CA TYR A 125 -14.83 -11.08 -19.18
C TYR A 125 -15.96 -11.86 -19.86
N ARG A 126 -15.56 -12.88 -20.62
CA ARG A 126 -16.44 -13.96 -21.07
C ARG A 126 -16.37 -15.09 -20.06
N LYS A 127 -17.52 -15.67 -19.73
CA LYS A 127 -17.61 -16.78 -18.79
C LYS A 127 -16.68 -17.93 -19.22
N ASP A 128 -15.96 -18.49 -18.26
CA ASP A 128 -15.01 -19.60 -18.46
C ASP A 128 -13.82 -19.29 -19.39
N ASP A 129 -13.57 -18.03 -19.76
CA ASP A 129 -12.42 -17.60 -20.58
C ASP A 129 -11.51 -16.61 -19.82
N PRO A 130 -10.47 -17.10 -19.12
CA PRO A 130 -9.50 -16.26 -18.40
C PRO A 130 -8.80 -15.20 -19.26
N THR A 131 -8.62 -15.44 -20.56
CA THR A 131 -7.84 -14.54 -21.43
C THR A 131 -8.57 -13.23 -21.74
N SER A 132 -9.90 -13.29 -21.66
CA SER A 132 -10.80 -12.15 -21.88
C SER A 132 -10.85 -11.18 -20.69
N PHE A 133 -10.32 -11.54 -19.53
CA PHE A 133 -10.45 -10.76 -18.30
C PHE A 133 -9.75 -9.40 -18.39
N ARG A 134 -10.49 -8.33 -18.11
CA ARG A 134 -9.98 -6.95 -18.06
C ARG A 134 -10.58 -6.20 -16.87
N LEU A 135 -9.73 -5.47 -16.15
CA LEU A 135 -10.14 -4.50 -15.13
C LEU A 135 -10.01 -3.09 -15.69
N SER A 136 -10.98 -2.23 -15.34
CA SER A 136 -10.88 -0.80 -15.66
C SER A 136 -9.81 -0.13 -14.80
N ARG A 137 -9.43 1.10 -15.16
CA ARG A 137 -8.38 1.87 -14.49
C ARG A 137 -8.64 2.05 -13.00
N GLU A 138 -9.90 2.18 -12.63
CA GLU A 138 -10.36 2.40 -11.25
C GLU A 138 -10.09 1.18 -10.36
N PHE A 139 -9.86 -0.01 -10.93
CA PHE A 139 -9.67 -1.26 -10.19
C PHE A 139 -8.33 -1.94 -10.47
N SER A 140 -7.56 -1.49 -11.47
CA SER A 140 -6.43 -2.25 -12.02
C SER A 140 -5.29 -2.50 -11.03
N ILE A 141 -5.06 -1.60 -10.06
CA ILE A 141 -3.99 -1.76 -9.05
C ILE A 141 -4.51 -2.35 -7.74
N TYR A 142 -5.84 -2.41 -7.53
CA TYR A 142 -6.43 -2.97 -6.31
C TYR A 142 -5.99 -4.43 -6.00
N PRO A 143 -5.95 -5.36 -6.98
CA PRO A 143 -5.42 -6.70 -6.74
C PRO A 143 -3.96 -6.70 -6.26
N GLN A 144 -3.13 -5.78 -6.76
CA GLN A 144 -1.73 -5.66 -6.35
C GLN A 144 -1.63 -5.22 -4.88
N PHE A 145 -2.45 -4.28 -4.44
CA PHE A 145 -2.50 -3.92 -3.01
C PHE A 145 -2.91 -5.10 -2.13
N MET A 146 -3.91 -5.88 -2.55
CA MET A 146 -4.35 -7.06 -1.79
C MET A 146 -3.27 -8.15 -1.76
N PHE A 147 -2.49 -8.29 -2.83
CA PHE A 147 -1.32 -9.16 -2.86
C PHE A 147 -0.28 -8.76 -1.80
N HIS A 148 0.12 -7.49 -1.78
CA HIS A 148 1.13 -7.01 -0.81
C HIS A 148 0.58 -7.00 0.63
N LEU A 149 -0.68 -6.62 0.85
CA LEU A 149 -1.33 -6.67 2.16
C LEU A 149 -1.24 -8.06 2.79
N ARG A 150 -1.57 -9.10 2.04
CA ARG A 150 -1.55 -10.50 2.49
C ARG A 150 -0.17 -10.95 2.97
N ARG A 151 0.89 -10.38 2.42
CA ARG A 151 2.29 -10.69 2.75
C ARG A 151 2.92 -9.69 3.72
N SER A 152 2.20 -8.63 4.06
CA SER A 152 2.69 -7.57 4.92
C SER A 152 2.80 -8.04 6.38
N GLN A 153 3.68 -7.36 7.11
CA GLN A 153 3.87 -7.54 8.56
C GLN A 153 2.61 -7.23 9.39
N PHE A 154 1.56 -6.68 8.78
CA PHE A 154 0.28 -6.44 9.44
C PHE A 154 -0.49 -7.74 9.70
N LEU A 155 -0.36 -8.72 8.80
CA LEU A 155 -1.05 -10.02 8.86
C LEU A 155 -0.09 -11.18 9.12
N GLN A 156 1.08 -11.17 8.47
CA GLN A 156 2.13 -12.17 8.65
C GLN A 156 3.08 -11.72 9.76
N VAL A 157 2.78 -12.10 11.01
CA VAL A 157 3.54 -11.67 12.19
C VAL A 157 4.76 -12.55 12.50
N PHE A 158 4.98 -13.63 11.73
CA PHE A 158 6.17 -14.46 11.89
C PHE A 158 7.44 -13.65 11.62
N GLY A 159 8.44 -13.77 12.49
CA GLY A 159 9.68 -12.99 12.41
C GLY A 159 9.60 -11.59 13.03
N TYR A 160 8.47 -11.21 13.61
CA TYR A 160 8.32 -9.97 14.39
C TYR A 160 7.94 -10.29 15.84
N SER A 161 8.42 -9.46 16.77
CA SER A 161 7.92 -9.50 18.14
C SER A 161 6.46 -9.01 18.21
N PRO A 162 5.70 -9.38 19.26
CA PRO A 162 4.37 -8.83 19.51
C PRO A 162 4.38 -7.29 19.56
N ASP A 163 5.38 -6.69 20.22
CA ASP A 163 5.50 -5.24 20.38
C ASP A 163 5.78 -4.52 19.04
N GLU A 164 6.62 -5.09 18.18
CA GLU A 164 6.83 -4.57 16.82
C GLU A 164 5.55 -4.63 16.00
N SER A 165 4.85 -5.77 16.05
CA SER A 165 3.58 -5.96 15.35
C SER A 165 2.53 -4.94 15.79
N SER A 166 2.40 -4.72 17.09
CA SER A 166 1.53 -3.68 17.67
C SER A 166 1.95 -2.27 17.22
N THR A 167 3.25 -1.99 17.18
CA THR A 167 3.76 -0.67 16.75
C THR A 167 3.43 -0.38 15.29
N TYR A 168 3.62 -1.36 14.40
CA TYR A 168 3.28 -1.21 12.99
C TYR A 168 1.78 -1.00 12.79
N ARG A 169 0.94 -1.81 13.43
CA ARG A 169 -0.53 -1.70 13.37
C ARG A 169 -1.00 -0.34 13.90
N HIS A 170 -0.44 0.12 15.02
CA HIS A 170 -0.76 1.42 15.60
C HIS A 170 -0.47 2.57 14.63
N CYS A 171 0.66 2.55 13.93
CA CYS A 171 0.98 3.56 12.93
C CYS A 171 -0.03 3.53 11.77
N LEU A 172 -0.28 2.36 11.19
CA LEU A 172 -1.23 2.16 10.08
C LEU A 172 -2.66 2.66 10.39
N LEU A 173 -3.12 2.46 11.63
CA LEU A 173 -4.47 2.85 12.06
C LEU A 173 -4.65 4.37 12.21
N ARG A 174 -3.56 5.14 12.25
CA ARG A 174 -3.58 6.60 12.39
C ARG A 174 -3.13 7.34 11.14
N GLU A 175 -2.38 6.71 10.25
CA GLU A 175 -1.76 7.39 9.10
C GLU A 175 -2.73 7.75 7.96
N SER A 176 -2.34 8.70 7.11
CA SER A 176 -3.10 9.08 5.92
C SER A 176 -3.21 7.93 4.89
N THR A 177 -4.08 8.08 3.88
CA THR A 177 -4.15 7.12 2.76
C THR A 177 -2.78 6.94 2.11
N THR A 178 -2.11 8.04 1.74
CA THR A 178 -0.80 8.01 1.09
C THR A 178 0.25 7.25 1.89
N ASN A 179 0.40 7.56 3.19
CA ASN A 179 1.36 6.86 4.05
C ASN A 179 0.98 5.39 4.26
N SER A 180 -0.31 5.09 4.39
CA SER A 180 -0.80 3.71 4.54
C SER A 180 -0.53 2.87 3.27
N LEU A 181 -0.64 3.46 2.08
CA LEU A 181 -0.30 2.76 0.84
C LEU A 181 1.18 2.40 0.79
N VAL A 182 2.08 3.31 1.18
CA VAL A 182 3.53 3.04 1.26
C VAL A 182 3.83 1.93 2.26
N MET A 183 3.06 1.82 3.36
CA MET A 183 3.19 0.70 4.30
C MET A 183 2.72 -0.63 3.71
N ILE A 184 1.65 -0.63 2.91
CA ILE A 184 1.06 -1.84 2.30
C ILE A 184 1.93 -2.32 1.15
N GLN A 185 2.25 -1.43 0.21
CA GLN A 185 3.08 -1.65 -0.95
C GLN A 185 4.21 -0.60 -0.95
N PRO A 186 5.39 -0.98 -0.45
CA PRO A 186 6.57 -0.12 -0.48
C PRO A 186 6.87 0.42 -1.89
N SER A 187 7.38 1.65 -1.94
CA SER A 187 7.85 2.26 -3.17
C SER A 187 9.33 1.95 -3.42
N LEU A 188 9.70 1.80 -4.69
CA LEU A 188 11.06 1.51 -5.10
C LEU A 188 11.47 2.47 -6.22
N LEU A 189 12.55 3.22 -6.02
CA LEU A 189 13.16 4.08 -7.03
C LEU A 189 14.48 3.46 -7.47
N SER A 190 14.76 3.48 -8.77
CA SER A 190 16.04 3.06 -9.35
C SER A 190 16.82 4.27 -9.85
N TYR A 191 18.10 4.29 -9.50
CA TYR A 191 19.07 5.30 -9.88
C TYR A 191 20.14 4.60 -10.72
N SER A 192 20.41 5.17 -11.89
CA SER A 192 21.39 4.65 -12.82
C SER A 192 22.05 5.81 -13.57
N PHE A 193 23.03 5.50 -14.41
CA PHE A 193 23.65 6.51 -15.28
C PHE A 193 22.75 6.92 -16.45
N GLN A 194 21.66 6.19 -16.71
CA GLN A 194 20.81 6.38 -17.88
C GLN A 194 19.72 7.46 -17.71
N GLY A 195 19.77 8.27 -16.64
CA GLY A 195 18.88 9.42 -16.50
C GLY A 195 18.52 9.74 -15.04
N PRO A 196 17.46 10.55 -14.85
CA PRO A 196 16.94 10.83 -13.51
C PRO A 196 16.36 9.57 -12.85
N PRO A 197 16.14 9.57 -11.52
CA PRO A 197 15.57 8.44 -10.81
C PRO A 197 14.21 8.04 -11.39
N THR A 198 14.01 6.74 -11.60
CA THR A 198 12.76 6.20 -12.16
C THR A 198 12.09 5.21 -11.20
N PRO A 199 10.75 5.19 -11.10
CA PRO A 199 10.03 4.14 -10.38
C PRO A 199 10.37 2.75 -10.93
N ALA A 200 10.72 1.84 -10.03
CA ALA A 200 10.98 0.44 -10.32
C ALA A 200 9.85 -0.44 -9.76
N LEU A 201 9.66 -1.62 -10.36
CA LEU A 201 8.71 -2.59 -9.83
C LEU A 201 9.25 -3.15 -8.51
N LEU A 202 8.37 -3.39 -7.54
CA LEU A 202 8.74 -4.05 -6.28
C LEU A 202 8.92 -5.56 -6.51
N ASP A 203 9.91 -5.91 -7.31
CA ASP A 203 10.14 -7.23 -7.89
C ASP A 203 11.63 -7.57 -7.94
N SER A 204 11.96 -8.85 -7.82
CA SER A 204 13.33 -9.34 -7.89
C SER A 204 14.06 -8.99 -9.18
N SER A 205 13.33 -8.87 -10.30
CA SER A 205 13.86 -8.44 -11.60
C SER A 205 14.38 -6.99 -11.62
N SER A 206 13.95 -6.16 -10.66
CA SER A 206 14.44 -4.77 -10.55
C SER A 206 15.78 -4.66 -9.84
N VAL A 207 16.27 -5.74 -9.23
CA VAL A 207 17.58 -5.79 -8.60
C VAL A 207 18.63 -6.01 -9.67
N ARG A 208 19.43 -4.98 -9.94
CA ARG A 208 20.49 -5.00 -10.95
C ARG A 208 21.83 -4.56 -10.36
N ALA A 209 22.91 -5.19 -10.82
CA ALA A 209 24.27 -4.90 -10.35
C ALA A 209 24.73 -3.46 -10.65
N ASP A 210 24.19 -2.85 -11.72
CA ASP A 210 24.58 -1.54 -12.26
C ASP A 210 23.70 -0.36 -11.75
N THR A 211 22.84 -0.59 -10.76
CA THR A 211 21.90 0.43 -10.25
C THR A 211 21.94 0.57 -8.74
N ILE A 212 21.45 1.70 -8.24
CA ILE A 212 21.15 1.90 -6.82
C ILE A 212 19.63 1.92 -6.67
N LEU A 213 19.10 1.27 -5.65
CA LEU A 213 17.68 1.25 -5.33
C LEU A 213 17.41 2.00 -4.02
N LEU A 214 16.41 2.87 -4.02
CA LEU A 214 15.85 3.47 -2.81
C LEU A 214 14.48 2.86 -2.54
N LEU A 215 14.40 2.05 -1.49
CA LEU A 215 13.14 1.49 -0.98
C LEU A 215 12.60 2.38 0.13
N ASP A 216 11.34 2.76 0.00
CA ASP A 216 10.57 3.36 1.07
C ASP A 216 9.39 2.46 1.44
N SER A 217 9.42 1.93 2.66
CA SER A 217 8.39 1.05 3.22
C SER A 217 7.65 1.67 4.42
N PHE A 218 7.67 2.99 4.51
CA PHE A 218 7.23 3.78 5.66
C PHE A 218 8.12 3.62 6.90
N PHE A 219 8.35 2.40 7.38
CA PHE A 219 9.13 2.10 8.60
C PHE A 219 10.62 1.96 8.35
N TYR A 220 11.00 1.60 7.12
CA TYR A 220 12.39 1.50 6.68
C TYR A 220 12.58 2.31 5.41
N VAL A 221 13.71 3.02 5.37
CA VAL A 221 14.26 3.64 4.16
C VAL A 221 15.58 2.92 3.87
N VAL A 222 15.64 2.21 2.75
CA VAL A 222 16.80 1.37 2.39
C VAL A 222 17.44 1.90 1.12
N VAL A 223 18.71 2.26 1.19
CA VAL A 223 19.56 2.51 0.03
C VAL A 223 20.36 1.26 -0.26
N PHE A 224 20.09 0.63 -1.38
CA PHE A 224 20.69 -0.63 -1.80
C PHE A 224 21.59 -0.40 -3.02
N HIS A 225 22.87 -0.78 -2.93
CA HIS A 225 23.81 -0.71 -4.04
C HIS A 225 23.93 -2.07 -4.73
N GLY A 226 23.75 -2.10 -6.05
CA GLY A 226 24.08 -3.25 -6.87
C GLY A 226 25.56 -3.61 -6.80
N GLU A 227 25.91 -4.86 -7.09
CA GLU A 227 27.28 -5.39 -6.97
C GLU A 227 28.33 -4.52 -7.69
N THR A 228 28.08 -4.09 -8.92
CA THR A 228 29.01 -3.26 -9.70
C THR A 228 29.18 -1.88 -9.07
N ILE A 229 28.08 -1.27 -8.65
CA ILE A 229 28.11 0.04 -7.97
C ILE A 229 28.89 -0.04 -6.66
N ALA A 230 28.65 -1.08 -5.85
CA ALA A 230 29.36 -1.30 -4.60
C ALA A 230 30.87 -1.48 -4.85
N SER A 231 31.24 -2.28 -5.85
CA SER A 231 32.65 -2.48 -6.23
C SER A 231 33.34 -1.18 -6.64
N TRP A 232 32.69 -0.34 -7.46
CA TRP A 232 33.24 0.96 -7.85
C TRP A 232 33.36 1.94 -6.68
N ARG A 233 32.40 1.91 -5.74
CA ARG A 233 32.46 2.71 -4.52
C ARG A 233 33.64 2.28 -3.66
N ASP A 234 33.83 0.99 -3.46
CA ASP A 234 34.90 0.42 -2.62
C ASP A 234 36.30 0.67 -3.23
N GLN A 235 36.40 0.72 -4.56
CA GLN A 235 37.59 1.17 -5.29
C GLN A 235 37.80 2.69 -5.28
N LYS A 236 36.94 3.44 -4.60
CA LYS A 236 37.01 4.90 -4.44
C LYS A 236 36.95 5.70 -5.74
N TYR A 237 36.32 5.17 -6.79
CA TYR A 237 36.19 5.92 -8.06
C TYR A 237 35.50 7.28 -7.88
N HIS A 238 34.55 7.39 -6.95
CA HIS A 238 33.86 8.64 -6.64
C HIS A 238 34.76 9.74 -6.02
N GLU A 239 35.97 9.42 -5.56
CA GLU A 239 36.96 10.38 -5.05
C GLU A 239 37.76 11.04 -6.20
N HIS A 240 37.79 10.42 -7.38
CA HIS A 240 38.51 10.94 -8.55
C HIS A 240 37.70 12.03 -9.25
N ALA A 241 38.37 13.14 -9.60
CA ALA A 241 37.74 14.28 -10.29
C ALA A 241 37.08 13.87 -11.62
N ASP A 242 37.65 12.89 -12.32
CA ASP A 242 37.15 12.38 -13.60
C ASP A 242 35.83 11.57 -13.47
N HIS A 243 35.42 11.24 -12.25
CA HIS A 243 34.25 10.42 -11.95
C HIS A 243 33.21 11.17 -11.10
N ALA A 244 33.12 12.50 -11.26
CA ALA A 244 32.12 13.33 -10.58
C ALA A 244 30.67 12.83 -10.77
N HIS A 245 30.34 12.27 -11.93
CA HIS A 245 29.02 11.68 -12.18
C HIS A 245 28.71 10.49 -11.27
N PHE A 246 29.71 9.65 -10.95
CA PHE A 246 29.53 8.53 -10.05
C PHE A 246 29.34 8.99 -8.61
N LYS A 247 30.07 10.04 -8.19
CA LYS A 247 29.83 10.69 -6.89
C LYS A 247 28.39 11.20 -6.77
N ASN A 248 27.91 11.92 -7.78
CA ASN A 248 26.53 12.42 -7.80
C ASN A 248 25.49 11.28 -7.75
N LEU A 249 25.77 10.16 -8.44
CA LEU A 249 24.90 8.98 -8.41
C LEU A 249 24.79 8.37 -7.00
N LEU A 250 25.88 8.35 -6.23
CA LEU A 250 25.88 7.84 -4.84
C LEU A 250 25.18 8.80 -3.87
N GLU A 251 25.25 10.11 -4.11
CA GLU A 251 24.67 11.14 -3.23
C GLU A 251 23.16 11.34 -3.46
N ALA A 252 22.67 11.22 -4.69
CA ALA A 252 21.26 11.42 -5.05
C ALA A 252 20.26 10.60 -4.19
N PRO A 253 20.39 9.26 -4.05
CA PRO A 253 19.46 8.49 -3.22
C PRO A 253 19.57 8.81 -1.72
N GLN A 254 20.71 9.34 -1.26
CA GLN A 254 20.88 9.75 0.14
C GLN A 254 20.13 11.06 0.42
N ALA A 255 20.16 12.01 -0.52
CA ALA A 255 19.40 13.24 -0.43
C ALA A 255 17.89 12.96 -0.38
N ASP A 256 17.40 12.08 -1.27
CA ASP A 256 15.99 11.69 -1.30
C ASP A 256 15.59 10.91 -0.04
N ALA A 257 16.46 10.02 0.46
CA ALA A 257 16.24 9.34 1.74
C ALA A 257 16.12 10.32 2.91
N GLN A 258 16.95 11.37 2.94
CA GLN A 258 16.91 12.39 3.99
C GLN A 258 15.59 13.17 3.97
N LEU A 259 15.10 13.55 2.79
CA LEU A 259 13.80 14.23 2.63
C LEU A 259 12.63 13.37 3.15
N ILE A 260 12.69 12.06 2.91
CA ILE A 260 11.69 11.11 3.43
C ILE A 260 11.78 11.04 4.96
N MET A 261 12.98 10.98 5.53
CA MET A 261 13.18 10.92 6.98
C MET A 261 12.72 12.18 7.70
N ASP A 262 13.00 13.36 7.14
CA ASP A 262 12.68 14.65 7.75
C ASP A 262 11.16 14.94 7.76
N SER A 263 10.43 14.38 6.81
CA SER A 263 8.99 14.61 6.66
C SER A 263 8.13 13.58 7.40
N ARG A 264 8.71 12.49 7.92
CA ARG A 264 7.97 11.35 8.46
C ARG A 264 8.07 11.23 9.98
N PHE A 265 6.93 10.88 10.58
CA PHE A 265 6.85 10.48 11.97
C PHE A 265 6.14 9.12 12.11
N PRO A 266 6.69 8.16 12.89
CA PRO A 266 8.04 8.18 13.48
C PRO A 266 9.12 8.18 12.39
N VAL A 267 10.33 8.65 12.74
CA VAL A 267 11.47 8.62 11.83
C VAL A 267 11.75 7.16 11.44
N PRO A 268 11.82 6.83 10.14
CA PRO A 268 12.06 5.46 9.72
C PRO A 268 13.48 5.02 10.04
N ARG A 269 13.67 3.72 10.13
CA ARG A 269 15.01 3.14 10.24
C ARG A 269 15.72 3.25 8.88
N TYR A 270 16.81 4.00 8.86
CA TYR A 270 17.68 4.12 7.70
C TYR A 270 18.64 2.94 7.60
N VAL A 271 18.74 2.33 6.42
CA VAL A 271 19.63 1.20 6.15
C VAL A 271 20.35 1.46 4.83
N VAL A 272 21.68 1.38 4.86
CA VAL A 272 22.50 1.34 3.65
C VAL A 272 23.10 -0.05 3.53
N CYS A 273 22.94 -0.67 2.36
CA CYS A 273 23.44 -2.03 2.15
C CYS A 273 23.85 -2.26 0.70
N ASP A 274 24.60 -3.33 0.50
CA ASP A 274 25.08 -3.77 -0.80
C ASP A 274 24.50 -5.15 -1.13
N GLN A 275 24.45 -5.45 -2.42
CA GLN A 275 24.07 -6.76 -2.92
C GLN A 275 24.92 -7.87 -2.27
N HIS A 276 24.26 -9.00 -1.95
CA HIS A 276 24.85 -10.16 -1.26
C HIS A 276 25.39 -9.92 0.17
N LYS A 277 25.12 -8.77 0.80
CA LYS A 277 25.43 -8.52 2.23
C LYS A 277 24.21 -8.76 3.12
N SER A 278 24.42 -9.00 4.41
CA SER A 278 23.36 -9.39 5.35
C SER A 278 22.18 -8.40 5.47
N GLN A 279 22.45 -7.10 5.33
CA GLN A 279 21.43 -6.05 5.41
C GLN A 279 20.58 -5.91 4.14
N SER A 280 20.97 -6.54 3.01
CA SER A 280 20.15 -6.55 1.79
C SER A 280 18.79 -7.22 1.99
N ARG A 281 18.67 -8.09 3.01
CA ARG A 281 17.43 -8.78 3.38
C ARG A 281 16.26 -7.83 3.64
N PHE A 282 16.53 -6.60 4.09
CA PHE A 282 15.49 -5.58 4.31
C PHE A 282 14.81 -5.15 3.01
N LEU A 283 15.54 -5.19 1.88
CA LEU A 283 14.97 -5.04 0.55
C LEU A 283 14.35 -6.36 0.08
N MET A 284 15.11 -7.46 0.10
CA MET A 284 14.69 -8.74 -0.49
C MET A 284 13.38 -9.27 0.10
N ALA A 285 13.16 -9.12 1.40
CA ALA A 285 11.94 -9.56 2.06
C ALA A 285 10.67 -8.80 1.62
N LYS A 286 10.81 -7.66 0.93
CA LYS A 286 9.68 -6.86 0.42
C LYS A 286 9.42 -7.08 -1.07
N LEU A 287 10.35 -7.69 -1.80
CA LEU A 287 10.23 -7.89 -3.24
C LEU A 287 9.29 -9.05 -3.60
N ASN A 288 8.60 -8.91 -4.73
CA ASN A 288 7.89 -10.01 -5.35
C ASN A 288 8.90 -11.07 -5.89
N PRO A 289 8.77 -12.35 -5.49
CA PRO A 289 9.66 -13.43 -5.91
C PRO A 289 9.24 -13.94 -7.30
N SER A 290 9.44 -13.13 -8.33
CA SER A 290 9.21 -13.55 -9.73
C SER A 290 10.26 -14.54 -10.21
N THR A 291 11.47 -14.46 -9.66
CA THR A 291 12.57 -15.42 -9.85
C THR A 291 12.82 -16.16 -8.54
N THR A 292 12.42 -17.43 -8.48
CA THR A 292 12.67 -18.31 -7.34
C THR A 292 13.69 -19.38 -7.69
N HIS A 293 14.28 -20.00 -6.67
CA HIS A 293 15.20 -21.13 -6.82
C HIS A 293 14.59 -22.33 -7.58
N MET A 294 13.26 -22.41 -7.66
CA MET A 294 12.52 -23.43 -8.43
C MET A 294 12.26 -23.03 -9.89
N SER A 295 12.25 -21.73 -10.18
CA SER A 295 11.97 -21.15 -11.51
C SER A 295 13.28 -20.58 -12.07
N GLY A 296 14.13 -21.46 -12.58
CA GLY A 296 15.50 -21.16 -13.03
C GLY A 296 15.62 -20.30 -14.30
N ASP A 297 14.75 -19.30 -14.50
CA ASP A 297 14.89 -18.32 -15.58
C ASP A 297 15.76 -17.16 -15.09
N GLY A 298 17.02 -17.16 -15.50
CA GLY A 298 18.13 -16.40 -14.90
C GLY A 298 18.18 -14.89 -15.19
N GLN A 299 17.09 -14.15 -14.99
CA GLN A 299 17.11 -12.68 -15.00
C GLN A 299 16.53 -12.09 -13.70
N GLY A 300 17.41 -11.60 -12.82
CA GLY A 300 17.06 -10.96 -11.55
C GLY A 300 17.68 -11.67 -10.34
N GLU A 301 17.56 -11.06 -9.16
CA GLU A 301 18.03 -11.68 -7.91
C GLU A 301 17.13 -12.89 -7.56
N VAL A 302 17.71 -14.02 -7.19
CA VAL A 302 16.91 -15.19 -6.80
C VAL A 302 16.45 -15.03 -5.36
N ILE A 303 15.12 -15.02 -5.15
CA ILE A 303 14.55 -14.98 -3.80
C ILE A 303 14.25 -16.41 -3.33
N PHE A 304 14.87 -16.79 -2.22
CA PHE A 304 14.65 -18.09 -1.56
C PHE A 304 13.40 -18.04 -0.69
N THR A 305 12.24 -18.28 -1.29
CA THR A 305 10.94 -18.34 -0.59
C THR A 305 9.99 -19.31 -1.30
N ASP A 306 9.05 -19.86 -0.53
CA ASP A 306 7.90 -20.63 -1.04
C ASP A 306 6.67 -19.74 -1.31
N ASP A 307 6.80 -18.42 -1.10
CA ASP A 307 5.74 -17.47 -1.37
C ASP A 307 5.35 -17.44 -2.85
N VAL A 308 4.05 -17.32 -3.08
CA VAL A 308 3.47 -17.17 -4.42
C VAL A 308 3.82 -15.81 -5.02
N SER A 309 4.22 -15.79 -6.29
CA SER A 309 4.49 -14.55 -7.03
C SER A 309 3.21 -13.80 -7.41
N LEU A 310 3.32 -12.50 -7.68
CA LEU A 310 2.19 -11.67 -8.10
C LEU A 310 1.53 -12.23 -9.37
N LYS A 311 2.32 -12.75 -10.31
CA LYS A 311 1.82 -13.36 -11.55
C LYS A 311 0.88 -14.54 -11.24
N VAL A 312 1.35 -15.49 -10.44
CA VAL A 312 0.55 -16.68 -10.07
C VAL A 312 -0.69 -16.25 -9.27
N PHE A 313 -0.55 -15.29 -8.36
CA PHE A 313 -1.69 -14.73 -7.63
C PHE A 313 -2.76 -14.16 -8.58
N MET A 314 -2.35 -13.40 -9.59
CA MET A 314 -3.25 -12.83 -10.60
C MET A 314 -3.90 -13.92 -11.46
N GLU A 315 -3.16 -14.94 -11.89
CA GLU A 315 -3.71 -16.07 -12.65
C GLU A 315 -4.82 -16.79 -11.87
N HIS A 316 -4.60 -17.03 -10.57
CA HIS A 316 -5.60 -17.63 -9.69
C HIS A 316 -6.82 -16.73 -9.50
N LEU A 317 -6.63 -15.43 -9.27
CA LEU A 317 -7.72 -14.46 -9.16
C LEU A 317 -8.58 -14.44 -10.42
N ILE A 318 -7.94 -14.34 -11.59
CA ILE A 318 -8.62 -14.29 -12.89
C ILE A 318 -9.43 -15.56 -13.09
N LYS A 319 -8.82 -16.73 -12.90
CA LYS A 319 -9.49 -18.03 -13.06
C LYS A 319 -10.70 -18.16 -12.14
N ALA A 320 -10.58 -17.78 -10.87
CA ALA A 320 -11.69 -17.84 -9.92
C ALA A 320 -12.81 -16.85 -10.27
N SER A 321 -12.46 -15.66 -10.78
CA SER A 321 -13.44 -14.62 -11.12
C SER A 321 -14.29 -14.99 -12.33
N VAL A 322 -13.68 -15.56 -13.38
CA VAL A 322 -14.42 -15.94 -14.61
C VAL A 322 -15.30 -17.19 -14.46
N GLN A 323 -15.07 -17.96 -13.39
CA GLN A 323 -15.81 -19.19 -13.05
C GLN A 323 -16.96 -18.96 -12.05
N THR A 324 -17.04 -17.76 -11.45
CA THR A 324 -18.12 -17.40 -10.50
C THR A 324 -19.43 -17.17 -11.25
#